data_AF-A0A820FIC8-F1
#
_entry.id   AF-A0A820FIC8-F1
#
_cell.length_a   1.000
_cell.length_b   1.000
_cell.length_c   1.000
_cell.angle_alpha   90.00
_cell.angle_beta   90.00
_cell.angle_gamma   90.00
#
_symmetry.space_group_name_H-M   'P 1'
#
loop_
_entity.id
_entity.type
_entity.pdbx_description
1 polymer ?
#
loop_
_entity_poly.entity_id
_entity_poly.type
_entity_poly.pdbx_seq_one_letter_code
_entity_poly.pdbx_strand_id
1 'polypeptide(L)'
;MAALQISHGSVVNLKNELKQLEEEEQKVLAQQLLEQQQHNDDRNACSITIIIDNASWHREVTDDTKPPQCLWGKQMIVNWLDDHNILYVDDISKAELLQLAYENLPKKKYKVDEEAKIIELISY
;
A
#
# COMPACT_ATOMS: atom_id res chain seq x y z
N MET A 1 -76.73 28.54 -34.82
CA MET A 1 -75.29 28.60 -34.50
C MET A 1 -75.13 28.25 -33.03
N ALA A 2 -74.74 27.02 -32.70
CA ALA A 2 -74.59 26.57 -31.31
C ALA A 2 -73.13 26.77 -30.89
N ALA A 3 -72.88 27.69 -29.95
CA ALA A 3 -71.59 27.89 -29.35
C ALA A 3 -71.33 26.78 -28.32
N LEU A 4 -70.31 25.96 -28.57
CA LEU A 4 -69.80 24.97 -27.61
C LEU A 4 -69.21 25.70 -26.40
N GLN A 5 -69.98 25.81 -25.32
CA GLN A 5 -69.45 26.20 -24.01
C GLN A 5 -68.62 25.02 -23.47
N ILE A 6 -67.32 25.04 -23.75
CA ILE A 6 -66.36 24.20 -23.04
C ILE A 6 -66.26 24.77 -21.63
N SER A 7 -66.71 23.99 -20.64
CA SER A 7 -66.72 24.40 -19.24
C SER A 7 -65.29 24.65 -18.75
N HIS A 8 -65.09 25.75 -18.01
CA HIS A 8 -63.78 26.12 -17.44
C HIS A 8 -63.12 25.00 -16.62
N GLY A 9 -63.92 24.09 -16.02
CA GLY A 9 -63.41 22.94 -15.29
C GLY A 9 -62.68 21.89 -16.16
N SER A 10 -63.04 21.76 -17.43
CA SER A 10 -62.42 20.78 -18.33
C SER A 10 -61.01 21.20 -18.78
N VAL A 11 -60.80 22.50 -19.00
CA VAL A 11 -59.48 23.05 -19.39
C VAL A 11 -58.49 23.04 -18.21
N VAL A 12 -58.97 23.24 -16.98
CA VAL A 12 -58.13 23.16 -15.77
C VAL A 12 -57.69 21.72 -15.51
N ASN A 13 -58.57 20.73 -15.75
CA ASN A 13 -58.21 19.33 -15.57
C ASN A 13 -57.15 18.87 -16.57
N LEU A 14 -57.31 19.24 -17.85
CA LEU A 14 -56.33 18.93 -18.89
C LEU A 14 -54.96 19.58 -18.64
N LYS A 15 -54.93 20.79 -18.06
CA LYS A 15 -53.66 21.45 -17.68
C LYS A 15 -52.97 20.74 -16.52
N ASN A 16 -53.73 20.19 -15.58
CA ASN A 16 -53.18 19.42 -14.47
C ASN A 16 -52.66 18.06 -14.95
N GLU A 17 -53.38 17.39 -15.85
CA GLU A 17 -52.96 16.14 -16.48
C GLU A 17 -51.67 16.33 -17.30
N LEU A 18 -51.59 17.38 -18.11
CA LEU A 18 -50.37 17.70 -18.86
C LEU A 18 -49.18 17.98 -17.94
N LYS A 19 -49.40 18.69 -16.83
CA LYS A 19 -48.34 18.97 -15.86
C LYS A 19 -47.87 17.70 -15.13
N GLN A 20 -48.78 16.77 -14.85
CA GLN A 20 -48.45 15.48 -14.25
C GLN A 20 -47.62 14.61 -15.20
N LEU A 21 -48.01 14.56 -16.48
CA LEU A 21 -47.26 13.82 -17.51
C LEU A 21 -45.84 14.37 -17.69
N GLU A 22 -45.68 15.70 -17.71
CA GLU A 22 -44.38 16.35 -17.83
C GLU A 22 -43.48 16.06 -16.61
N GLU A 23 -44.06 15.97 -15.41
CA GLU A 23 -43.34 15.60 -14.19
C GLU A 23 -42.96 14.11 -14.17
N GLU A 24 -43.80 13.23 -14.71
CA GLU A 24 -43.50 11.80 -14.87
C GLU A 24 -42.38 11.56 -15.89
N GLU A 25 -42.41 12.24 -17.04
CA GLU A 25 -41.35 12.16 -18.04
C GLU A 25 -40.00 12.63 -17.47
N GLN A 26 -40.00 13.71 -16.67
CA GLN A 26 -38.79 14.18 -15.99
C GLN A 26 -38.27 13.17 -14.96
N LYS A 27 -39.15 12.49 -14.23
CA LYS A 27 -38.76 11.44 -13.27
C LYS A 27 -38.16 10.22 -13.97
N VAL A 28 -38.76 9.78 -15.07
CA VAL A 28 -38.24 8.66 -15.87
C VAL A 28 -36.87 8.99 -16.44
N LEU A 29 -36.68 10.21 -16.96
CA LEU A 29 -35.39 10.65 -17.49
C LEU A 29 -34.32 10.74 -16.40
N ALA A 30 -34.66 11.26 -15.22
CA ALA A 30 -33.75 11.33 -14.09
C ALA A 30 -33.34 9.93 -13.60
N GLN A 31 -34.29 8.99 -13.55
CA GLN A 31 -34.02 7.61 -13.16
C GLN A 31 -33.11 6.91 -14.18
N GLN A 32 -33.33 7.12 -15.47
CA GLN A 32 -32.50 6.56 -16.53
C GLN A 32 -31.07 7.14 -16.51
N LEU A 33 -30.89 8.43 -16.20
CA LEU A 33 -29.58 9.05 -16.02
C LEU A 33 -28.84 8.51 -14.78
N LEU A 34 -29.55 8.24 -13.69
CA LEU A 34 -28.99 7.66 -12.48
C LEU A 34 -28.49 6.22 -12.72
N GLU A 35 -29.28 5.40 -13.43
CA GLU A 35 -28.88 4.05 -13.82
C GLU A 35 -27.66 4.05 -14.75
N GLN A 36 -27.58 5.01 -15.68
CA GLN A 36 -26.40 5.18 -16.54
C GLN A 36 -25.15 5.63 -15.78
N GLN A 37 -25.28 6.45 -14.72
CA GLN A 37 -24.14 6.82 -13.88
C GLN A 37 -23.63 5.62 -13.08
N GLN A 38 -24.52 4.86 -12.44
CA GLN A 38 -24.14 3.68 -11.65
C GLN A 38 -23.43 2.61 -12.50
N HIS A 39 -23.90 2.39 -13.73
CA HIS A 39 -23.29 1.42 -14.65
C HIS A 39 -21.89 1.82 -15.15
N ASN A 40 -21.53 3.10 -15.08
CA ASN A 40 -20.21 3.59 -15.48
C ASN A 40 -19.18 3.53 -14.34
N ASP A 41 -19.61 3.61 -13.08
CA ASP A 41 -18.72 3.51 -11.91
C ASP A 41 -18.22 2.07 -11.68
N ASP A 42 -19.04 1.05 -12.00
CA ASP A 42 -18.66 -0.35 -11.83
C ASP A 42 -17.68 -0.87 -12.91
N ARG A 43 -17.51 -0.14 -14.02
CA ARG A 43 -16.67 -0.59 -15.15
C ARG A 43 -15.21 -0.12 -15.08
N ASN A 44 -14.84 0.71 -14.10
CA ASN A 44 -13.51 1.33 -14.07
C ASN A 44 -12.71 1.18 -12.77
N ALA A 45 -13.21 0.45 -11.76
CA ALA A 45 -12.49 0.27 -10.51
C ALA A 45 -11.78 -1.10 -10.40
N CYS A 46 -10.97 -1.46 -11.41
CA CYS A 46 -9.93 -2.46 -11.19
C CYS A 46 -8.77 -1.78 -10.46
N SER A 47 -8.85 -1.64 -9.14
CA SER A 47 -7.71 -1.17 -8.35
C SER A 47 -6.65 -2.27 -8.30
N ILE A 48 -5.63 -2.15 -9.15
CA ILE A 48 -4.46 -3.03 -9.11
C ILE A 48 -3.61 -2.59 -7.92
N THR A 49 -3.67 -3.34 -6.83
CA THR A 49 -2.80 -3.14 -5.67
C THR A 49 -1.49 -3.91 -5.91
N ILE A 50 -0.42 -3.17 -6.22
CA ILE A 50 0.93 -3.73 -6.31
C ILE A 50 1.58 -3.62 -4.93
N ILE A 51 1.71 -4.74 -4.23
CA ILE A 51 2.49 -4.83 -2.99
C ILE A 51 3.93 -5.17 -3.39
N ILE A 52 4.82 -4.17 -3.35
CA ILE A 52 6.25 -4.37 -3.52
C ILE A 52 6.82 -4.61 -2.12
N ASP A 53 7.11 -5.87 -1.78
CA ASP A 53 7.90 -6.18 -0.59
C ASP A 53 9.28 -5.54 -0.75
N ASN A 54 9.77 -4.87 0.29
CA ASN A 54 11.08 -4.25 0.26
C ASN A 54 12.12 -5.36 0.11
N ALA A 55 12.72 -5.44 -1.07
CA ALA A 55 13.59 -6.53 -1.42
C ALA A 55 14.74 -6.62 -0.41
N SER A 56 15.03 -7.82 0.06
CA SER A 56 15.97 -8.08 1.16
C SER A 56 17.40 -7.56 0.93
N TRP A 57 17.75 -7.21 -0.32
CA TRP A 57 19.02 -6.60 -0.70
C TRP A 57 19.11 -5.08 -0.44
N HIS A 58 17.99 -4.38 -0.20
CA HIS A 58 17.98 -2.98 0.24
C HIS A 58 18.23 -2.82 1.74
N ARG A 59 18.23 -3.93 2.50
CA ARG A 59 18.42 -3.90 3.94
C ARG A 59 19.90 -3.87 4.25
N GLU A 60 20.49 -2.68 4.20
CA GLU A 60 21.86 -2.47 4.65
C GLU A 60 21.92 -2.71 6.17
N VAL A 61 22.56 -3.81 6.54
CA VAL A 61 22.98 -4.07 7.92
C VAL A 61 24.15 -3.15 8.23
N THR A 62 24.20 -2.61 9.45
CA THR A 62 25.37 -1.85 9.92
C THR A 62 26.64 -2.69 9.83
N ASP A 63 27.77 -2.07 9.47
CA ASP A 63 29.04 -2.77 9.24
C ASP A 63 29.47 -3.61 10.45
N ASP A 64 29.16 -3.15 11.66
CA ASP A 64 29.42 -3.86 12.92
C ASP A 64 28.64 -5.17 13.06
N THR A 65 27.47 -5.27 12.42
CA THR A 65 26.61 -6.46 12.49
C THR A 65 26.78 -7.39 11.29
N LYS A 66 27.67 -7.03 10.36
CA LYS A 66 27.88 -7.79 9.14
C LYS A 66 28.79 -8.97 9.44
N PRO A 67 28.33 -10.21 9.22
CA PRO A 67 29.17 -11.37 9.45
C PRO A 67 30.30 -11.44 8.41
N PRO A 68 31.44 -12.05 8.78
CA PRO A 68 32.51 -12.32 7.84
C PRO A 68 32.01 -13.19 6.68
N GLN A 69 32.43 -12.86 5.46
CA GLN A 69 32.03 -13.60 4.26
C GLN A 69 33.02 -14.70 3.92
N CYS A 70 32.56 -15.72 3.20
CA CYS A 70 33.40 -16.81 2.69
C CYS A 70 34.59 -16.32 1.84
N LEU A 71 34.49 -15.15 1.22
CA LEU A 71 35.56 -14.50 0.45
C LEU A 71 36.65 -13.85 1.32
N TRP A 72 36.41 -13.61 2.62
CA TRP A 72 37.39 -12.98 3.50
C TRP A 72 38.61 -13.87 3.72
N GLY A 73 39.78 -13.28 3.87
CA GLY A 73 40.98 -14.01 4.29
C GLY A 73 40.86 -14.51 5.72
N LYS A 74 41.60 -15.59 6.08
CA LYS A 74 41.59 -16.14 7.46
C LYS A 74 41.86 -15.06 8.51
N GLN A 75 42.85 -14.19 8.25
CA GLN A 75 43.21 -13.10 9.16
C GLN A 75 42.08 -12.06 9.34
N MET A 76 41.31 -11.76 8.30
CA MET A 76 40.20 -10.81 8.42
C MET A 76 39.08 -11.37 9.31
N ILE A 77 38.86 -12.68 9.26
CA ILE A 77 37.88 -13.36 10.11
C ILE A 77 38.36 -13.36 11.57
N VAL A 78 39.66 -13.60 11.78
CA VAL A 78 40.30 -13.50 13.11
C VAL A 78 40.12 -12.11 13.69
N ASN A 79 40.49 -11.06 12.94
CA ASN A 79 40.34 -9.68 13.41
C ASN A 79 38.87 -9.36 13.77
N TRP A 80 37.91 -9.86 12.99
CA TRP A 80 36.49 -9.68 13.30
C TRP A 80 36.09 -10.38 14.60
N LEU A 81 36.58 -11.60 14.85
CA LEU A 81 36.35 -12.31 16.11
C LEU A 81 36.99 -11.57 17.29
N ASP A 82 38.18 -11.01 17.11
CA ASP A 82 38.87 -10.19 18.11
C ASP A 82 38.07 -8.91 18.44
N ASP A 83 37.59 -8.20 17.42
CA ASP A 83 36.76 -7.00 17.58
C ASP A 83 35.46 -7.30 18.35
N HIS A 84 34.95 -8.53 18.22
CA HIS A 84 33.76 -9.02 18.91
C HIS A 84 34.06 -9.73 20.24
N ASN A 85 35.34 -9.79 20.66
CA ASN A 85 35.81 -10.50 21.86
C ASN A 85 35.40 -11.98 21.91
N ILE A 86 35.40 -12.64 20.75
CA ILE A 86 35.02 -14.05 20.63
C ILE A 86 36.28 -14.91 20.66
N LEU A 87 36.35 -15.84 21.62
CA LEU A 87 37.49 -16.75 21.77
C LEU A 87 37.50 -17.81 20.66
N TYR A 88 38.67 -18.05 20.09
CA TYR A 88 38.93 -19.11 19.11
C TYR A 88 40.25 -19.81 19.42
N VAL A 89 40.47 -20.99 18.83
CA VAL A 89 41.68 -21.80 19.00
C VAL A 89 42.68 -21.46 17.89
N ASP A 90 43.98 -21.32 18.18
CA ASP A 90 44.98 -20.85 17.20
C ASP A 90 45.09 -21.72 15.93
N ASP A 91 44.87 -23.03 16.03
CA ASP A 91 45.00 -23.99 14.91
C ASP A 91 43.67 -24.36 14.24
N ILE A 92 42.65 -23.54 14.42
CA ILE A 92 41.33 -23.75 13.84
C ILE A 92 41.32 -23.48 12.32
N SER A 93 40.48 -24.20 11.59
CA SER A 93 40.33 -24.01 10.14
C SER A 93 39.53 -22.75 9.80
N LYS A 94 39.69 -22.24 8.57
CA LYS A 94 38.90 -21.08 8.09
C LYS A 94 37.39 -21.36 8.13
N ALA A 95 36.97 -22.59 7.84
CA ALA A 95 35.57 -22.98 7.84
C ALA A 95 34.98 -22.92 9.24
N GLU A 96 35.71 -23.42 10.23
CA GLU A 96 35.31 -23.39 11.64
C GLU A 96 35.32 -21.96 12.20
N LEU A 97 36.27 -21.10 11.82
CA LEU A 97 36.24 -19.67 12.18
C LEU A 97 34.99 -18.97 11.63
N LEU A 98 34.63 -19.27 10.38
CA LEU A 98 33.41 -18.76 9.76
C LEU A 98 32.18 -19.25 10.51
N GLN A 99 32.11 -20.54 10.83
CA GLN A 99 31.00 -21.11 11.59
C GLN A 99 30.87 -20.45 12.96
N LEU A 100 31.98 -20.26 13.67
CA LEU A 100 32.02 -19.67 14.99
C LEU A 100 31.60 -18.18 14.96
N ALA A 101 32.01 -17.45 13.93
CA ALA A 101 31.50 -16.11 13.67
C ALA A 101 29.99 -16.13 13.36
N TYR A 102 29.50 -17.14 12.62
CA TYR A 102 28.08 -17.29 12.30
C TYR A 102 27.20 -17.63 13.52
N GLU A 103 27.73 -18.39 14.46
CA GLU A 103 27.04 -18.76 15.71
C GLU A 103 26.93 -17.59 16.68
N ASN A 104 27.90 -16.66 16.65
CA ASN A 104 27.98 -15.51 17.55
C ASN A 104 27.54 -14.19 16.88
N LEU A 105 26.66 -14.23 15.87
CA LEU A 105 26.20 -13.01 15.22
C LEU A 105 25.52 -12.08 16.22
N PRO A 106 25.92 -10.80 16.28
CA PRO A 106 25.11 -9.80 16.96
C PRO A 106 23.75 -9.68 16.27
N LYS A 107 22.73 -9.25 17.02
CA LYS A 107 21.40 -9.00 16.46
C LYS A 107 21.51 -8.03 15.29
N LYS A 108 20.96 -8.40 14.14
CA LYS A 108 20.94 -7.57 12.93
C LYS A 108 20.31 -6.22 13.25
N LYS A 109 21.05 -5.14 13.02
CA LYS A 109 20.54 -3.76 13.06
C LYS A 109 20.53 -3.23 11.64
N TYR A 110 19.40 -2.73 11.21
CA TYR A 110 19.27 -2.14 9.89
C TYR A 110 19.47 -0.63 9.99
N LYS A 111 20.15 -0.02 9.01
CA LYS A 111 20.34 1.45 8.98
C LYS A 111 19.02 2.21 9.04
N VAL A 112 17.96 1.66 8.44
CA VAL A 112 16.61 2.24 8.44
C VAL A 112 16.03 2.35 9.85
N ASP A 113 16.41 1.46 10.78
CA ASP A 113 15.95 1.52 12.17
C ASP A 113 16.50 2.75 12.90
N GLU A 114 17.68 3.25 12.50
CA GLU A 114 18.25 4.48 13.06
C GLU A 114 17.49 5.72 12.59
N GLU A 115 17.13 5.76 11.31
CA GLU A 115 16.37 6.87 10.71
C GLU A 115 14.94 6.94 11.25
N ALA A 116 14.27 5.79 11.37
CA ALA A 116 12.92 5.72 11.96
C ALA A 116 12.91 6.21 13.41
N LYS A 117 13.96 5.88 14.19
CA LYS A 117 14.10 6.32 15.58
C LYS A 117 14.31 7.83 15.70
N ILE A 118 15.02 8.44 14.75
CA ILE A 118 15.19 9.89 14.68
C ILE A 118 13.85 10.57 14.36
N ILE A 119 13.07 10.02 13.42
CA ILE A 119 11.76 10.58 13.05
C ILE A 119 10.77 10.50 14.22
N GLU A 120 10.79 9.41 14.98
CA GLU A 120 9.96 9.25 16.18
C GLU A 120 10.31 10.30 17.25
N LEU A 121 11.60 10.60 17.44
CA LEU A 121 12.06 11.62 18.40
C LEU A 121 11.77 13.07 17.99
N ILE A 122 11.67 13.36 16.70
CA ILE A 122 11.36 14.70 16.17
C ILE A 122 9.83 14.95 16.16
N SER A 123 9.02 13.89 16.24
CA SER A 123 7.56 13.97 16.22
C SER A 123 6.91 14.17 17.60
N TYR A 124 7.71 14.28 18.67
CA TYR A 124 7.28 14.63 20.04
C TYR A 124 7.79 16.02 20.44
#